data_AF-A0A9P7VYU9-F1
#
_entry.id   AF-A0A9P7VYU9-F1
#
_cell.length_a   1.000
_cell.length_b   1.000
_cell.length_c   1.000
_cell.angle_alpha   90.00
_cell.angle_beta   90.00
_cell.angle_gamma   90.00
#
_symmetry.space_group_name_H-M   'P 1'
#
loop_
_entity.id
_entity.type
_entity.pdbx_description
1 polymer ?
#
loop_
_entity_poly.entity_id
_entity_poly.type
_entity_poly.pdbx_seq_one_letter_code
_entity_poly.pdbx_strand_id
1 'polypeptide(L)'
;HDTVRRTKREIAHMHDYHDYTLHLALAAQDGKEVVSKGWGQRHPLAGPGVPGPPTEWTFIYAPRNEEEVAIVELIIEASIGYMTNDPAGKVVV
;
A
#
# COMPACT_ATOMS: atom_id res chain seq x y z
N HIS A 1 2.16 -9.58 11.04
CA HIS A 1 3.64 -9.43 10.99
C HIS A 1 4.02 -8.07 11.57
N ASP A 2 5.31 -7.67 11.60
CA ASP A 2 5.76 -6.45 12.30
C ASP A 2 5.08 -5.17 11.79
N THR A 3 4.80 -5.10 10.49
CA THR A 3 4.10 -3.99 9.83
C THR A 3 2.76 -3.69 10.49
N VAL A 4 1.90 -4.71 10.71
CA VAL A 4 0.59 -4.57 11.40
C VAL A 4 0.71 -3.94 12.79
N ARG A 5 1.76 -4.31 13.54
CA ARG A 5 2.01 -3.78 14.88
C ARG A 5 2.44 -2.31 14.81
N ARG A 6 3.34 -1.97 13.89
CA ARG A 6 3.90 -0.61 13.73
C ARG A 6 2.87 0.40 13.21
N THR A 7 1.91 -0.05 12.40
CA THR A 7 0.84 0.80 11.85
C THR A 7 -0.41 0.82 12.72
N LYS A 8 -0.41 0.17 13.89
CA LYS A 8 -1.60 0.01 14.74
C LYS A 8 -2.81 -0.55 13.97
N ARG A 9 -2.57 -1.47 13.03
CA ARG A 9 -3.57 -2.11 12.16
C ARG A 9 -4.23 -1.19 11.12
N GLU A 10 -3.71 0.00 10.92
CA GLU A 10 -4.09 0.81 9.76
C GLU A 10 -3.61 0.13 8.48
N ILE A 11 -4.50 0.00 7.50
CA ILE A 11 -4.25 -0.66 6.21
C ILE A 11 -3.80 0.36 5.17
N ALA A 12 -4.57 1.43 5.02
CA ALA A 12 -4.31 2.52 4.10
C ALA A 12 -4.64 3.86 4.75
N HIS A 13 -3.85 4.87 4.39
CA HIS A 13 -4.02 6.26 4.78
C HIS A 13 -4.03 7.13 3.53
N MET A 14 -5.04 7.96 3.37
CA MET A 14 -5.10 8.92 2.27
C MET A 14 -4.72 10.30 2.78
N HIS A 15 -3.87 11.00 2.02
CA HIS A 15 -3.67 12.43 2.20
C HIS A 15 -4.89 13.17 1.64
N ASP A 16 -5.80 13.53 2.54
CA ASP A 16 -7.03 14.27 2.21
C ASP A 16 -6.78 15.75 1.87
N TYR A 17 -5.55 16.22 2.05
CA TYR A 17 -5.13 17.59 1.75
C TYR A 17 -4.05 17.60 0.65
N HIS A 18 -4.34 18.35 -0.43
CA HIS A 18 -3.47 18.68 -1.57
C HIS A 18 -3.18 17.63 -2.65
N ASP A 19 -2.85 16.39 -2.32
CA ASP A 19 -2.28 15.47 -3.32
C ASP A 19 -3.04 14.16 -3.53
N TYR A 20 -4.02 13.84 -2.66
CA TYR A 20 -4.86 12.63 -2.71
C TYR A 20 -4.08 11.32 -2.83
N THR A 21 -2.83 11.33 -2.39
CA THR A 21 -1.97 10.16 -2.43
C THR A 21 -2.29 9.21 -1.29
N LEU A 22 -1.93 7.94 -1.47
CA LEU A 22 -2.20 6.91 -0.47
C LEU A 22 -0.89 6.33 0.07
N HIS A 23 -0.86 6.10 1.36
CA HIS A 23 0.13 5.28 2.04
C HIS A 23 -0.50 3.95 2.41
N LEU A 24 0.14 2.84 2.03
CA LEU A 24 -0.30 1.50 2.39
C LEU A 24 0.88 0.53 2.44
N ALA A 25 0.67 -0.64 3.06
CA ALA A 25 1.67 -1.70 3.11
C ALA A 25 1.40 -2.80 2.09
N LEU A 26 2.41 -3.19 1.32
CA LEU A 26 2.30 -4.26 0.32
C LEU A 26 3.28 -5.40 0.60
N ALA A 27 2.91 -6.61 0.17
CA ALA A 27 3.90 -7.68 0.05
C ALA A 27 5.03 -7.24 -0.90
N ALA A 28 6.24 -7.74 -0.67
CA ALA A 28 7.42 -7.31 -1.44
C ALA A 28 7.25 -7.48 -2.97
N GLN A 29 6.51 -8.51 -3.40
CA GLN A 29 6.22 -8.74 -4.82
C GLN A 29 5.26 -7.68 -5.39
N ASP A 30 4.16 -7.39 -4.69
CA ASP A 30 3.16 -6.42 -5.13
C ASP A 30 3.73 -5.01 -5.11
N GLY A 31 4.50 -4.65 -4.08
CA GLY A 31 5.20 -3.37 -4.01
C GLY A 31 6.19 -3.19 -5.17
N LYS A 32 6.90 -4.24 -5.58
CA LYS A 32 7.78 -4.21 -6.76
C LYS A 32 6.99 -3.94 -8.04
N GLU A 33 5.83 -4.59 -8.19
CA GLU A 33 4.97 -4.46 -9.36
C GLU A 33 4.34 -3.06 -9.46
N VAL A 34 3.87 -2.51 -8.35
CA VAL A 34 3.34 -1.14 -8.27
C VAL A 34 4.39 -0.12 -8.71
N VAL A 35 5.62 -0.24 -8.19
CA VAL A 35 6.71 0.68 -8.53
C VAL A 35 7.17 0.49 -9.98
N SER A 36 7.30 -0.75 -10.46
CA SER A 36 7.75 -1.02 -11.84
C SER A 36 6.77 -0.49 -12.89
N LYS A 37 5.47 -0.51 -12.57
CA LYS A 37 4.39 0.02 -13.42
C LYS A 37 4.13 1.51 -13.25
N GLY A 38 4.84 2.20 -12.34
CA GLY A 38 4.74 3.64 -12.15
C GLY A 38 3.52 4.12 -11.36
N TRP A 39 2.86 3.22 -10.60
CA TRP A 39 1.72 3.57 -9.75
C TRP A 39 2.10 4.17 -8.41
N GLY A 40 3.38 4.09 -8.05
CA GLY A 40 3.86 4.54 -6.76
C GLY A 40 5.36 4.44 -6.61
N GLN A 41 5.81 4.74 -5.39
CA GLN A 41 7.20 4.65 -4.97
C GLN A 41 7.30 4.13 -3.55
N ARG A 42 8.44 3.55 -3.17
CA ARG A 42 8.69 3.23 -1.76
C ARG A 42 8.82 4.52 -0.95
N HIS A 43 8.34 4.49 0.29
CA HIS A 43 8.49 5.63 1.18
C HIS A 43 9.99 5.91 1.41
N PRO A 44 10.49 7.15 1.25
CA PRO A 44 11.93 7.46 1.33
C PRO A 44 12.58 7.09 2.67
N LEU A 45 11.79 7.14 3.74
CA LEU A 45 12.21 6.77 5.10
C LEU A 45 11.86 5.33 5.49
N ALA A 46 11.32 4.51 4.57
CA ALA A 46 11.12 3.10 4.84
C ALA A 46 12.44 2.33 4.68
N GLY A 47 12.74 1.47 5.65
CA GLY A 47 13.89 0.56 5.56
C GLY A 47 14.48 0.18 6.92
N PRO A 48 15.40 -0.81 6.94
CA PRO A 48 16.07 -1.24 8.16
C PRO A 48 16.87 -0.11 8.80
N GLY A 49 16.73 0.06 10.11
CA GLY A 49 17.52 1.03 10.88
C GLY A 49 17.10 2.50 10.74
N VAL A 50 16.02 2.79 10.00
CA VAL A 50 15.46 4.14 9.90
C VAL A 50 14.31 4.29 10.92
N PRO A 51 14.25 5.39 11.71
CA PRO A 51 13.09 5.70 12.55
C PRO A 51 11.93 6.22 11.68
N GLY A 52 11.46 5.37 10.76
CA GLY A 52 10.44 5.69 9.76
C GLY A 52 9.30 4.68 9.76
N PRO A 53 8.45 4.67 8.72
CA PRO A 53 7.41 3.67 8.56
C PRO A 53 7.98 2.27 8.28
N PRO A 54 7.15 1.21 8.29
CA PRO A 54 7.57 -0.13 7.91
C PRO A 54 8.26 -0.18 6.54
N THR A 55 9.09 -1.20 6.32
CA THR A 55 9.82 -1.38 5.05
C THR A 55 8.87 -1.53 3.85
N GLU A 56 7.68 -2.07 4.11
CA GLU A 56 6.61 -2.34 3.14
C GLU A 56 5.79 -1.11 2.78
N TRP A 57 6.04 0.03 3.44
CA TRP A 57 5.27 1.25 3.27
C TRP A 57 5.51 1.86 1.88
N THR A 58 4.44 1.90 1.09
CA THR A 58 4.45 2.34 -0.30
C THR A 58 3.53 3.53 -0.46
N PHE A 59 3.97 4.50 -1.26
CA PHE A 59 3.23 5.67 -1.67
C PHE A 59 2.58 5.41 -3.02
N ILE A 60 1.28 5.58 -3.13
CA ILE A 60 0.50 5.43 -4.36
C ILE A 60 0.05 6.80 -4.83
N TYR A 61 0.22 7.06 -6.12
CA TYR A 61 -0.21 8.32 -6.72
C TYR A 61 -1.74 8.41 -6.82
N ALA A 62 -2.27 9.62 -6.70
CA ALA A 62 -3.71 9.85 -6.82
C ALA A 62 -4.23 9.42 -8.20
N PRO A 63 -5.36 8.70 -8.26
CA PRO A 63 -5.99 8.36 -9.53
C PRO A 63 -6.56 9.61 -10.18
N ARG A 64 -6.53 9.66 -11.52
CA ARG A 64 -7.00 10.82 -12.31
C ARG A 64 -8.39 10.63 -12.90
N ASN A 65 -8.87 9.40 -12.97
CA ASN A 65 -10.15 9.00 -13.56
C ASN A 65 -10.63 7.67 -12.95
N GLU A 66 -11.85 7.26 -13.29
CA GLU A 66 -12.49 6.03 -12.77
C GLU A 66 -11.70 4.77 -13.12
N GLU A 67 -11.07 4.71 -14.30
CA GLU A 67 -10.25 3.58 -14.69
C GLU A 67 -9.02 3.42 -13.78
N GLU A 68 -8.41 4.52 -13.37
CA GLU A 68 -7.30 4.53 -12.42
C GLU A 68 -7.76 4.27 -10.99
N VAL A 69 -8.96 4.72 -10.62
CA VAL A 69 -9.58 4.36 -9.33
C VAL A 69 -9.67 2.84 -9.21
N ALA A 70 -10.16 2.16 -10.24
CA ALA A 70 -10.23 0.70 -10.24
C ALA A 70 -8.84 0.03 -10.05
N ILE A 71 -7.77 0.62 -10.59
CA ILE A 71 -6.41 0.10 -10.34
C ILE A 71 -5.97 0.35 -8.90
N VAL A 72 -6.23 1.54 -8.37
CA VAL A 72 -5.91 1.87 -6.98
C VAL A 72 -6.68 0.96 -6.01
N GLU A 73 -7.94 0.64 -6.29
CA GLU A 73 -8.74 -0.32 -5.53
C GLU A 73 -8.08 -1.71 -5.50
N LEU A 74 -7.60 -2.22 -6.64
CA LEU A 74 -6.86 -3.49 -6.70
C LEU A 74 -5.58 -3.48 -5.83
N ILE A 75 -4.88 -2.34 -5.79
CA ILE A 75 -3.69 -2.18 -4.93
C ILE A 75 -4.09 -2.18 -3.45
N ILE A 76 -5.22 -1.54 -3.10
CA ILE A 76 -5.76 -1.54 -1.74
C ILE A 76 -6.18 -2.97 -1.34
N GLU A 77 -6.82 -3.73 -2.22
CA GLU A 77 -7.18 -5.13 -1.97
C GLU A 77 -5.95 -6.00 -1.69
N ALA A 78 -4.87 -5.82 -2.47
CA ALA A 78 -3.60 -6.50 -2.21
C ALA A 78 -3.01 -6.11 -0.83
N SER A 79 -3.13 -4.84 -0.44
CA SER A 79 -2.72 -4.38 0.89
C SER A 79 -3.55 -5.01 2.00
N ILE A 80 -4.87 -5.11 1.82
CA ILE A 80 -5.77 -5.79 2.77
C ILE A 80 -5.30 -7.24 2.98
N GLY A 81 -5.12 -8.00 1.89
CA GLY A 81 -4.66 -9.40 1.97
C GLY A 81 -3.33 -9.54 2.70
N TYR A 82 -2.36 -8.67 2.38
CA TYR A 82 -1.07 -8.66 3.06
C TYR A 82 -1.20 -8.34 4.56
N MET A 83 -2.00 -7.35 4.94
CA MET A 83 -2.13 -6.90 6.31
C MET A 83 -2.94 -7.85 7.20
N THR A 84 -3.85 -8.62 6.62
CA THR A 84 -4.66 -9.63 7.34
C THR A 84 -4.03 -11.01 7.35
N ASN A 85 -2.93 -11.22 6.60
CA ASN A 85 -2.42 -12.55 6.22
C ASN A 85 -3.49 -13.41 5.53
N ASP A 86 -4.46 -12.81 4.84
CA ASP A 86 -5.39 -13.57 4.02
C ASP A 86 -4.67 -14.05 2.75
N PRO A 87 -4.59 -15.35 2.49
CA PRO A 87 -4.05 -15.84 1.22
C PRO A 87 -4.84 -15.22 0.07
N ALA A 88 -4.13 -14.55 -0.86
CA ALA A 88 -4.72 -14.04 -2.08
C ALA A 88 -5.53 -15.16 -2.76
N GLY A 89 -6.85 -14.97 -2.89
CA GLY A 89 -7.75 -15.95 -3.50
C GLY A 89 -9.01 -16.34 -2.72
N LYS A 90 -9.30 -15.76 -1.55
CA LYS A 90 -10.64 -15.86 -0.96
C LYS A 90 -11.52 -14.71 -1.43
N VAL A 91 -12.33 -14.99 -2.44
CA VAL A 91 -13.55 -14.23 -2.70
C VAL A 91 -14.41 -14.39 -1.46
N VAL A 92 -14.53 -13.33 -0.67
CA VAL A 92 -15.54 -13.26 0.39
C VAL A 92 -16.88 -13.15 -0.32
N VAL A 93 -17.71 -14.18 -0.13
CA VAL A 93 -19.09 -14.31 -0.65
C VAL A 93 -19.96 -13.17 -0.15
#